data_AF-A0A7S2AE22-F1
#
_entry.id   AF-A0A7S2AE22-F1
#
_cell.length_a   1.000
_cell.length_b   1.000
_cell.length_c   1.000
_cell.angle_alpha   90.00
_cell.angle_beta   90.00
_cell.angle_gamma   90.00
#
_symmetry.space_group_name_H-M   'P 1'
#
loop_
_entity.id
_entity.type
_entity.pdbx_description
1 polymer ?
#
loop_
_entity_poly.entity_id
_entity_poly.type
_entity_poly.pdbx_seq_one_letter_code
_entity_poly.pdbx_strand_id
1 'polypeptide(L)'
;AKAISECETSAGKAESAITVAKVFCKTRIQECSKKPKDVAKSAAEELQKVLDRVEAAHKKLLTFKSETLERKVSARLSDVMDGLSAAEAKVQALVKICEVFHSESLDSVSGDALQEAVDKATDAE
;
A
#
# COMPACT_ATOMS: atom_id res chain seq x y z
N ALA A 1 -2.76 3.13 -9.47
CA ALA A 1 -1.86 4.04 -8.72
C ALA A 1 -2.43 5.45 -8.45
N LYS A 2 -3.12 6.10 -9.41
CA LYS A 2 -3.62 7.49 -9.26
C LYS A 2 -4.49 7.73 -8.01
N ALA A 3 -5.49 6.88 -7.76
CA ALA A 3 -6.37 7.02 -6.60
C ALA A 3 -5.63 6.95 -5.26
N ILE A 4 -4.61 6.09 -5.13
CA ILE A 4 -3.79 5.97 -3.90
C ILE A 4 -2.99 7.26 -3.68
N SER A 5 -2.40 7.82 -4.74
CA SER A 5 -1.66 9.09 -4.67
C SER A 5 -2.57 10.27 -4.28
N GLU A 6 -3.80 10.31 -4.79
CA GLU A 6 -4.80 11.31 -4.41
C GLU A 6 -5.22 11.18 -2.94
N CYS A 7 -5.37 9.94 -2.43
CA CYS A 7 -5.61 9.68 -1.01
C CYS A 7 -4.45 10.15 -0.13
N GLU A 8 -3.20 9.84 -0.49
CA GLU A 8 -2.00 10.28 0.24
C GLU A 8 -1.92 11.82 0.30
N THR A 9 -2.14 12.47 -0.85
CA THR A 9 -2.14 13.94 -0.96
C THR A 9 -3.22 14.57 -0.09
N SER A 10 -4.44 14.02 -0.16
CA SER A 10 -5.58 14.53 0.62
C SER A 10 -5.37 14.31 2.12
N ALA A 11 -4.83 13.16 2.51
CA ALA A 11 -4.48 12.88 3.91
C ALA A 11 -3.44 13.86 4.45
N GLY A 12 -2.40 14.19 3.68
CA GLY A 12 -1.39 15.17 4.08
C GLY A 12 -1.95 16.59 4.28
N LYS A 13 -2.89 17.01 3.40
CA LYS A 13 -3.61 18.29 3.57
C LYS A 13 -4.46 18.29 4.84
N ALA A 14 -5.20 17.21 5.09
CA ALA A 14 -6.02 17.06 6.29
C ALA A 14 -5.17 17.07 7.57
N GLU A 15 -4.02 16.39 7.57
CA GLU A 15 -3.10 16.34 8.71
C GLU A 15 -2.54 17.72 9.06
N SER A 16 -2.19 18.50 8.03
CA SER A 16 -1.72 19.87 8.18
C SER A 16 -2.81 20.76 8.80
N ALA A 17 -4.03 20.69 8.26
CA ALA A 17 -5.16 21.46 8.78
C ALA A 17 -5.52 21.09 10.22
N ILE A 18 -5.53 19.79 10.54
CA ILE A 18 -5.76 19.29 11.90
C ILE A 18 -4.68 19.80 12.86
N THR A 19 -3.41 19.76 12.47
CA THR A 19 -2.31 20.22 13.31
C THR A 19 -2.46 21.70 13.66
N VAL A 20 -2.75 22.53 12.66
CA VAL A 20 -3.02 23.97 12.85
C VAL A 20 -4.21 24.18 13.80
N ALA A 21 -5.32 23.47 13.58
CA ALA A 21 -6.51 23.58 14.41
C ALA A 21 -6.26 23.16 15.87
N LYS A 22 -5.50 22.08 16.10
CA LYS A 22 -5.13 21.62 17.46
C LYS A 22 -4.31 22.67 18.18
N VAL A 23 -3.29 23.23 17.52
CA VAL A 23 -2.45 24.28 18.10
C VAL A 23 -3.29 25.50 18.44
N PHE A 24 -4.13 25.96 17.50
CA PHE A 24 -5.00 27.10 17.72
C PHE A 24 -5.92 26.91 18.93
N CYS A 25 -6.63 25.78 19.01
CA CYS A 25 -7.55 25.52 20.12
C CYS A 25 -6.80 25.49 21.46
N LYS A 26 -5.65 24.81 21.53
CA LYS A 26 -4.82 24.75 22.75
C LYS A 26 -4.35 26.13 23.19
N THR A 27 -3.86 26.94 22.25
CA THR A 27 -3.43 28.32 22.54
C THR A 27 -4.60 29.16 23.05
N ARG A 28 -5.77 29.09 22.41
CA ARG A 28 -6.94 29.87 22.84
C ARG A 28 -7.50 29.42 24.19
N ILE A 29 -7.49 28.12 24.50
CA ILE A 29 -7.88 27.62 25.84
C ILE A 29 -6.95 28.21 26.91
N GLN A 30 -5.63 28.23 26.67
CA GLN A 30 -4.65 28.83 27.59
C GLN A 30 -4.80 30.35 27.72
N GLU A 31 -5.29 31.05 26.69
CA GLU A 31 -5.58 32.47 26.78
C GLU A 31 -6.88 32.75 27.56
N CYS A 32 -7.91 31.91 27.39
CA CYS A 32 -9.16 31.99 28.14
C CYS A 32 -8.91 31.84 29.64
N SER A 33 -7.97 30.98 30.07
CA SER A 33 -7.63 30.83 31.49
C SER A 33 -7.03 32.09 32.13
N LYS A 34 -6.65 33.10 31.34
CA LYS A 34 -6.13 34.40 31.81
C LYS A 34 -7.22 35.48 31.94
N LYS A 35 -8.48 35.16 31.59
CA LYS A 35 -9.62 36.09 31.61
C LYS A 35 -10.41 35.97 32.93
N PRO A 36 -11.29 36.94 33.27
CA PRO A 36 -12.20 36.83 34.42
C PRO A 36 -13.05 35.55 34.36
N LYS A 37 -13.30 34.94 35.53
CA LYS A 37 -13.82 33.56 35.70
C LYS A 37 -15.07 33.25 34.86
N ASP A 38 -16.01 34.19 34.78
CA ASP A 38 -17.30 33.95 34.11
C ASP A 38 -17.17 33.86 32.59
N VAL A 39 -16.25 34.64 31.99
CA VAL A 39 -15.96 34.60 30.55
C VAL A 39 -14.98 33.47 30.23
N ALA A 40 -14.03 33.21 31.13
CA ALA A 40 -13.02 32.17 30.96
C ALA A 40 -13.62 30.76 30.87
N LYS A 41 -14.64 30.46 31.69
CA LYS A 41 -15.20 29.12 31.80
C LYS A 41 -15.98 28.71 30.53
N SER A 42 -16.95 29.53 30.11
CA SER A 42 -17.79 29.21 28.94
C SER A 42 -16.97 29.10 27.65
N ALA A 43 -16.04 30.04 27.42
CA ALA A 43 -15.21 30.03 26.22
C ALA A 43 -14.20 28.86 26.20
N ALA A 44 -13.61 28.51 27.35
CA ALA A 44 -12.72 27.37 27.44
C ALA A 44 -13.46 26.04 27.21
N GLU A 45 -14.68 25.89 27.74
CA GLU A 45 -15.50 24.69 27.53
C GLU A 45 -15.88 24.50 26.06
N GLU A 46 -16.24 25.56 25.34
CA GLU A 46 -16.53 25.49 23.90
C GLU A 46 -15.28 25.14 23.07
N LEU A 47 -14.16 25.79 23.36
CA LEU A 47 -12.90 25.48 22.69
C LEU A 47 -12.42 24.06 22.97
N GLN A 48 -12.66 23.53 24.18
CA GLN A 48 -12.37 22.14 24.52
C GLN A 48 -13.21 21.17 23.68
N LYS A 49 -14.52 21.43 23.53
CA LYS A 49 -15.38 20.61 22.63
C LYS A 49 -14.88 20.62 21.19
N VAL A 50 -14.39 21.77 20.70
CA VAL A 50 -13.79 21.85 19.37
C VAL A 50 -12.50 21.04 19.30
N LEU A 51 -11.62 21.16 20.30
CA LEU A 51 -10.39 20.39 20.38
C LEU A 51 -10.68 18.88 20.35
N ASP A 52 -11.65 18.41 21.14
CA ASP A 52 -12.04 16.99 21.18
C ASP A 52 -12.53 16.50 19.81
N ARG A 53 -13.30 17.31 19.09
CA ARG A 53 -13.74 17.00 17.71
C ARG A 53 -12.57 16.92 16.74
N VAL A 54 -11.60 17.83 16.84
CA VAL A 54 -10.39 17.81 16.03
C VAL A 54 -9.55 16.57 16.35
N GLU A 55 -9.47 16.15 17.60
CA GLU A 55 -8.77 14.92 17.99
C GLU A 55 -9.47 13.66 17.49
N ALA A 56 -10.80 13.63 17.53
CA ALA A 56 -11.57 12.54 16.93
C ALA A 56 -11.35 12.46 15.40
N ALA A 57 -11.34 13.60 14.71
CA ALA A 57 -11.02 13.65 13.28
C ALA A 57 -9.58 13.18 13.00
N HIS A 58 -8.63 13.53 13.87
CA HIS A 58 -7.24 13.08 13.74
C HIS A 58 -7.13 11.56 13.85
N LYS A 59 -7.82 10.94 14.82
CA LYS A 59 -7.85 9.47 14.93
C LYS A 59 -8.38 8.81 13.67
N LYS A 60 -9.48 9.32 13.10
CA LYS A 60 -10.03 8.83 11.82
C LYS A 60 -9.04 8.98 10.66
N LEU A 61 -8.30 10.09 10.61
CA LEU A 61 -7.27 10.31 9.60
C LEU A 61 -6.12 9.30 9.72
N LEU A 62 -5.70 8.96 10.93
CA LEU A 62 -4.67 7.94 11.13
C LEU A 62 -5.12 6.57 10.61
N THR A 63 -6.36 6.17 10.90
CA THR A 63 -6.96 4.95 10.33
C THR A 63 -6.97 5.00 8.80
N PHE A 64 -7.45 6.11 8.21
CA PHE A 64 -7.47 6.28 6.75
C PHE A 64 -6.08 6.17 6.11
N LYS A 65 -5.05 6.74 6.75
CA LYS A 65 -3.65 6.62 6.29
C LYS A 65 -3.17 5.16 6.33
N SER A 66 -3.50 4.42 7.39
CA SER A 66 -3.17 2.99 7.51
C SER A 66 -3.82 2.18 6.40
N GLU A 67 -5.13 2.31 6.21
CA GLU A 67 -5.85 1.60 5.15
C GLU A 67 -5.33 1.95 3.75
N THR A 68 -4.94 3.21 3.53
CA THR A 68 -4.36 3.63 2.25
C THR A 68 -3.00 2.98 2.00
N LEU A 69 -2.19 2.83 3.04
CA LEU A 69 -0.92 2.10 2.96
C LEU A 69 -1.15 0.62 2.68
N GLU A 70 -2.12 -0.02 3.35
CA GLU A 70 -2.49 -1.41 3.10
C GLU A 70 -2.91 -1.61 1.64
N ARG A 71 -3.80 -0.76 1.10
CA ARG A 71 -4.20 -0.81 -0.32
C ARG A 71 -3.01 -0.66 -1.27
N LYS A 72 -2.03 0.18 -0.92
CA LYS A 72 -0.80 0.37 -1.70
C LYS A 72 0.08 -0.88 -1.71
N VAL A 73 0.22 -1.53 -0.57
CA VAL A 73 0.96 -2.78 -0.45
C VAL A 73 0.26 -3.88 -1.23
N SER A 74 -1.05 -4.05 -1.06
CA SER A 74 -1.83 -5.07 -1.77
C SER A 74 -1.77 -4.89 -3.29
N ALA A 75 -1.87 -3.66 -3.79
CA ALA A 75 -1.76 -3.40 -5.23
C ALA A 75 -0.39 -3.84 -5.79
N ARG A 76 0.70 -3.53 -5.08
CA ARG A 76 2.05 -3.94 -5.50
C ARG A 76 2.25 -5.45 -5.40
N LEU A 77 1.67 -6.08 -4.39
CA LEU A 77 1.76 -7.53 -4.22
C LEU A 77 1.05 -8.25 -5.36
N SER A 78 -0.12 -7.76 -5.79
CA SER A 78 -0.83 -8.31 -6.97
C SER A 78 0.04 -8.29 -8.22
N ASP A 79 0.67 -7.15 -8.53
CA ASP A 79 1.55 -7.01 -9.70
C ASP A 79 2.72 -8.01 -9.65
N VAL A 80 3.29 -8.23 -8.46
CA VAL A 80 4.37 -9.20 -8.25
C VAL A 80 3.89 -10.64 -8.40
N MET A 81 2.70 -10.96 -7.87
CA MET A 81 2.13 -12.30 -7.98
C MET A 81 1.80 -12.67 -9.43
N ASP A 82 1.29 -11.72 -10.22
CA ASP A 82 1.03 -11.94 -11.64
C ASP A 82 2.32 -12.20 -12.42
N GLY A 83 3.38 -11.42 -12.14
CA GLY A 83 4.71 -11.63 -12.72
C GLY A 83 5.33 -12.98 -12.33
N LEU A 84 5.17 -13.37 -11.07
CA LEU A 84 5.64 -14.67 -10.57
C LEU A 84 4.90 -15.82 -11.26
N SER A 85 3.58 -15.74 -11.36
CA SER A 85 2.78 -16.77 -12.04
C SER A 85 3.15 -16.90 -13.51
N ALA A 86 3.40 -15.79 -14.20
CA ALA A 86 3.88 -15.81 -15.59
C ALA A 86 5.27 -16.47 -15.71
N ALA A 87 6.19 -16.17 -14.78
CA ALA A 87 7.51 -16.81 -14.74
C ALA A 87 7.41 -18.32 -14.44
N GLU A 88 6.59 -18.71 -13.47
CA GLU A 88 6.35 -20.12 -13.14
C GLU A 88 5.77 -20.90 -14.32
N ALA A 89 4.84 -20.30 -15.09
CA ALA A 89 4.28 -20.92 -16.29
C ALA A 89 5.36 -21.16 -17.37
N LYS A 90 6.27 -20.20 -17.58
CA LYS A 90 7.40 -20.37 -18.51
C LYS A 90 8.36 -21.46 -18.05
N VAL A 91 8.71 -21.48 -16.77
CA VAL A 91 9.55 -22.53 -16.18
C VAL A 91 8.92 -23.90 -16.36
N GLN A 92 7.61 -24.06 -16.10
CA GLN A 92 6.92 -25.32 -16.32
C GLN A 92 6.89 -25.74 -17.81
N ALA A 93 6.74 -24.80 -18.73
CA ALA A 93 6.82 -25.07 -20.17
C ALA A 93 8.22 -25.56 -20.55
N LEU A 94 9.28 -24.90 -20.05
CA LEU A 94 10.67 -25.31 -20.27
C LEU A 94 10.95 -26.69 -19.70
N VAL A 95 10.47 -27.00 -18.48
CA VAL A 95 10.60 -28.33 -17.88
C VAL A 95 10.01 -29.39 -18.80
N LYS A 96 8.81 -29.17 -19.34
CA LYS A 96 8.15 -30.11 -20.27
C LYS A 96 8.93 -30.29 -21.57
N ILE A 97 9.47 -29.22 -22.15
CA ILE A 97 10.31 -29.31 -23.35
C ILE A 97 11.55 -30.17 -23.06
N CYS A 98 12.12 -30.01 -21.87
CA CYS A 98 13.31 -30.72 -21.43
C CYS A 98 13.05 -32.14 -20.88
N GLU A 99 11.80 -32.61 -20.80
CA GLU A 99 11.45 -33.96 -20.36
C GLU A 99 12.11 -35.04 -21.24
N VAL A 100 12.30 -34.75 -22.53
CA VAL A 100 12.95 -35.67 -23.48
C VAL A 100 14.38 -36.02 -23.07
N PHE A 101 15.09 -35.11 -22.40
CA PHE A 101 16.46 -35.32 -21.89
C PHE A 101 16.50 -36.18 -20.61
N HIS A 102 15.35 -36.41 -19.98
CA HIS A 102 15.21 -37.26 -18.79
C HIS A 102 14.66 -38.66 -19.10
N SER A 103 14.55 -39.03 -20.39
CA SER A 103 14.10 -40.36 -20.77
C SER A 103 15.08 -41.46 -20.29
N GLU A 104 14.56 -42.59 -19.81
CA GLU A 104 15.37 -43.70 -19.27
C GLU A 104 16.37 -44.29 -20.28
N SER A 105 16.14 -44.05 -21.58
CA SER A 105 17.05 -44.44 -22.66
C SER A 105 17.08 -43.36 -23.74
N LEU A 106 18.07 -42.48 -23.66
CA LEU A 106 18.32 -41.46 -24.70
C LEU A 106 18.62 -42.10 -26.07
N ASP A 107 19.13 -43.33 -26.10
CA ASP A 107 19.32 -44.12 -27.33
C ASP A 107 18.01 -44.47 -28.06
N SER A 108 16.88 -44.38 -27.36
CA SER A 108 15.53 -44.59 -27.93
C SER A 108 14.88 -43.32 -28.47
N VAL A 109 15.50 -42.15 -28.24
CA VAL A 109 15.07 -40.85 -28.73
C VAL A 109 15.92 -40.48 -29.95
N SER A 110 15.31 -40.00 -31.03
CA SER A 110 16.07 -39.60 -32.22
C SER A 110 16.89 -38.33 -31.95
N GLY A 111 18.06 -38.23 -32.60
CA GLY A 111 18.88 -37.00 -32.57
C GLY A 111 18.10 -35.76 -33.04
N ASP A 112 17.20 -35.92 -34.01
CA ASP A 112 16.33 -34.85 -34.49
C ASP A 112 15.35 -34.38 -33.40
N ALA A 113 14.79 -35.28 -32.59
CA ALA A 113 13.89 -34.92 -31.48
C ALA A 113 14.63 -34.24 -30.33
N LEU A 114 15.89 -34.61 -30.08
CA LEU A 114 16.75 -33.92 -29.11
C LEU A 114 17.11 -32.51 -29.60
N GLN A 115 17.47 -32.36 -30.88
CA GLN A 115 17.77 -31.05 -31.48
C GLN A 115 16.53 -30.14 -31.44
N GLU A 116 15.36 -30.64 -31.80
CA GLU A 116 14.10 -29.89 -31.76
C GLU A 116 13.75 -29.43 -30.33
N ALA A 117 14.07 -30.24 -29.31
CA ALA A 117 13.87 -29.86 -27.92
C ALA A 117 14.87 -28.79 -27.44
N VAL A 118 16.14 -28.84 -27.88
CA VAL A 118 17.12 -27.76 -27.62
C VAL A 118 16.66 -26.44 -28.24
N ASP A 119 16.21 -26.47 -29.49
CA ASP A 119 15.77 -25.27 -30.21
C ASP A 119 14.54 -24.66 -29.52
N LYS A 120 13.54 -25.49 -29.16
CA LYS A 120 12.36 -25.04 -28.40
C LYS A 120 12.68 -24.55 -26.99
N ALA A 121 13.67 -25.14 -26.32
CA ALA A 121 14.10 -24.70 -24.99
C ALA A 121 14.78 -23.32 -25.05
N THR A 122 15.59 -23.09 -26.09
CA THR A 122 16.26 -21.80 -26.33
C THR A 122 15.26 -20.69 -26.66
N ASP A 123 14.19 -20.99 -27.40
CA ASP A 123 13.13 -20.04 -27.71
C ASP A 123 12.20 -19.73 -26.52
N ALA A 124 12.22 -20.55 -25.46
CA ALA A 124 11.38 -20.40 -24.28
C ALA A 124 12.03 -19.59 -23.13
N GLU A 125 13.35 -19.34 -23.20
CA GLU A 125 14.11 -18.41 -22.33
C GLU A 125 13.76 -16.93 -22.60
#